data_AF-A0A4P8ZX91-F1
#
_entry.id   AF-A0A4P8ZX91-F1
#
_cell.length_a   1.000
_cell.length_b   1.000
_cell.length_c   1.000
_cell.angle_alpha   90.00
_cell.angle_beta   90.00
_cell.angle_gamma   90.00
#
_symmetry.space_group_name_H-M   'P 1'
#
loop_
_entity.id
_entity.type
_entity.pdbx_description
1 polymer ?
#
loop_
_entity_poly.entity_id
_entity_poly.type
_entity_poly.pdbx_seq_one_letter_code
_entity_poly.pdbx_strand_id
1 'polypeptide(L)'
;MREAYVVGFGGAAGSGKTTAANMLAEVAQPMQSEHFEFSDSIMQIGRSLLADISNNQNSRPEDYKDILSGKLSEYGMSVSSDQNIPQLSDAYIKSLRSGELAELTHETKNQHRPLLEWLGRSAIVMVSPTVWGDILRYNVDTSLQAGNRLITIGGVRTMADRALIRELSGAMVRMVRDLPGKVQLDTEYQLSEWSADYTVFNENTKDELFEEISRVWVDIVENNTQDIA
;
A
#
# COMPACT_ATOMS: atom_id res chain seq x y z
N MET A 1 -26.79 9.95 -8.27
CA MET A 1 -26.17 8.98 -7.33
C MET A 1 -24.88 8.51 -7.97
N ARG A 2 -23.76 8.51 -7.24
CA ARG A 2 -22.45 8.17 -7.80
C ARG A 2 -22.43 6.72 -8.30
N GLU A 3 -21.76 6.47 -9.41
CA GLU A 3 -21.67 5.13 -9.99
C GLU A 3 -20.70 4.21 -9.24
N ALA A 4 -19.77 4.74 -8.45
CA ALA A 4 -18.87 3.96 -7.61
C ALA A 4 -18.30 4.80 -6.46
N TYR A 5 -17.81 4.14 -5.42
CA TYR A 5 -17.15 4.74 -4.27
C TYR A 5 -15.73 4.20 -4.15
N VAL A 6 -14.78 5.08 -3.83
CA VAL A 6 -13.40 4.71 -3.52
C VAL A 6 -13.09 5.16 -2.09
N VAL A 7 -12.55 4.27 -1.26
CA VAL A 7 -12.20 4.56 0.13
C VAL A 7 -10.77 4.12 0.41
N GLY A 8 -9.89 5.10 0.67
CA GLY A 8 -8.49 4.87 1.03
C GLY A 8 -8.31 4.74 2.54
N PHE A 9 -7.61 3.70 2.98
CA PHE A 9 -7.26 3.46 4.38
C PHE A 9 -5.77 3.68 4.63
N GLY A 10 -5.46 4.67 5.46
CA GLY A 10 -4.10 4.89 5.98
C GLY A 10 -4.02 4.75 7.49
N GLY A 11 -2.79 4.74 8.00
CA GLY A 11 -2.51 4.53 9.43
C GLY A 11 -1.42 3.49 9.65
N ALA A 12 -0.91 3.43 10.87
CA ALA A 12 0.25 2.61 11.21
C ALA A 12 0.00 1.10 11.03
N ALA A 13 1.05 0.30 10.90
CA ALA A 13 0.98 -1.16 10.92
C ALA A 13 0.26 -1.64 12.18
N GLY A 14 -0.59 -2.66 12.02
CA GLY A 14 -1.42 -3.18 13.12
C GLY A 14 -2.64 -2.32 13.50
N SER A 15 -2.87 -1.16 12.87
CA SER A 15 -4.03 -0.30 13.19
C SER A 15 -5.39 -0.86 12.78
N GLY A 16 -5.43 -1.98 12.04
CA GLY A 16 -6.67 -2.63 11.63
C GLY A 16 -7.24 -2.16 10.29
N LYS A 17 -6.45 -1.51 9.43
CA LYS A 17 -6.86 -1.05 8.08
C LYS A 17 -7.59 -2.12 7.26
N THR A 18 -6.99 -3.29 7.09
CA THR A 18 -7.58 -4.40 6.31
C THR A 18 -8.88 -4.90 6.96
N THR A 19 -8.94 -4.95 8.30
CA THR A 19 -10.18 -5.30 9.01
C THR A 19 -11.28 -4.27 8.76
N ALA A 20 -10.97 -2.97 8.83
CA ALA A 20 -11.90 -1.89 8.55
C ALA A 20 -12.39 -1.92 7.09
N ALA A 21 -11.49 -2.18 6.13
CA ALA A 21 -11.86 -2.33 4.72
C ALA A 21 -12.83 -3.50 4.49
N ASN A 22 -12.59 -4.64 5.14
CA ASN A 22 -13.49 -5.80 5.07
C ASN A 22 -14.85 -5.51 5.71
N MET A 23 -14.88 -4.83 6.86
CA MET A 23 -16.12 -4.41 7.51
C MET A 23 -16.91 -3.44 6.62
N LEU A 24 -16.22 -2.50 5.96
CA LEU A 24 -16.88 -1.57 5.04
C LEU A 24 -17.54 -2.30 3.85
N ALA A 25 -16.87 -3.32 3.31
CA ALA A 25 -17.43 -4.17 2.25
C ALA A 25 -18.69 -4.94 2.71
N GLU A 26 -18.75 -5.34 3.97
CA GLU A 26 -19.93 -5.97 4.59
C GLU A 26 -21.07 -4.96 4.79
N VAL A 27 -20.76 -3.77 5.32
CA VAL A 27 -21.72 -2.68 5.53
C VAL A 27 -22.34 -2.21 4.21
N ALA A 28 -21.54 -2.12 3.15
CA ALA A 28 -21.95 -1.57 1.86
C ALA A 28 -22.76 -2.56 1.00
N GLN A 29 -23.07 -3.77 1.48
CA GLN A 29 -23.92 -4.71 0.75
C GLN A 29 -25.26 -4.06 0.35
N PRO A 30 -25.79 -4.33 -0.85
CA PRO A 30 -25.36 -5.36 -1.81
C PRO A 30 -24.31 -4.90 -2.84
N MET A 31 -23.58 -3.80 -2.61
CA MET A 31 -22.58 -3.32 -3.57
C MET A 31 -21.45 -4.34 -3.76
N GLN A 32 -21.13 -4.67 -5.01
CA GLN A 32 -19.94 -5.43 -5.34
C GLN A 32 -18.70 -4.61 -4.96
N SER A 33 -17.81 -5.23 -4.21
CA SER A 33 -16.64 -4.58 -3.64
C SER A 33 -15.34 -5.32 -3.93
N GLU A 34 -14.27 -4.56 -4.07
CA GLU A 34 -12.91 -5.09 -4.24
C GLU A 34 -11.93 -4.31 -3.37
N HIS A 35 -10.91 -5.02 -2.88
CA HIS A 35 -9.86 -4.46 -2.03
C HIS A 35 -8.51 -4.54 -2.74
N PHE A 36 -7.78 -3.43 -2.73
CA PHE A 36 -6.40 -3.34 -3.22
C PHE A 36 -5.47 -2.86 -2.12
N GLU A 37 -4.23 -3.36 -2.08
CA GLU A 37 -3.18 -2.80 -1.23
C GLU A 37 -2.07 -2.21 -2.10
N PHE A 38 -1.57 -1.02 -1.74
CA PHE A 38 -0.34 -0.48 -2.36
C PHE A 38 0.83 -1.46 -2.30
N SER A 39 0.86 -2.32 -1.28
CA SER A 39 1.94 -3.29 -1.12
C SER A 39 1.86 -4.50 -2.06
N ASP A 40 0.76 -4.71 -2.78
CA ASP A 40 0.60 -5.89 -3.63
C ASP A 40 1.55 -5.84 -4.84
N SER A 41 1.65 -4.68 -5.49
CA SER A 41 2.61 -4.47 -6.59
C SER A 41 4.06 -4.54 -6.09
N ILE A 42 4.33 -4.00 -4.89
CA ILE A 42 5.66 -4.10 -4.25
C ILE A 42 6.00 -5.57 -3.97
N MET A 43 5.04 -6.36 -3.49
CA MET A 43 5.22 -7.80 -3.24
C MET A 43 5.48 -8.57 -4.54
N GLN A 44 4.71 -8.30 -5.59
CA GLN A 44 4.86 -8.95 -6.89
C GLN A 44 6.25 -8.68 -7.49
N ILE A 45 6.64 -7.41 -7.59
CA ILE A 45 7.96 -7.02 -8.09
C ILE A 45 9.05 -7.55 -7.17
N GLY A 46 8.84 -7.47 -5.85
CA GLY A 46 9.77 -7.97 -4.83
C GLY A 46 10.08 -9.45 -4.95
N ARG A 47 9.07 -10.29 -5.26
CA ARG A 47 9.29 -11.74 -5.52
C ARG A 47 10.19 -11.97 -6.72
N SER A 48 9.93 -11.27 -7.84
CA SER A 48 10.75 -11.39 -9.04
C SER A 48 12.17 -10.86 -8.83
N LEU A 49 12.31 -9.71 -8.16
CA LEU A 49 13.60 -9.12 -7.81
C LEU A 49 14.41 -10.03 -6.88
N LEU A 50 13.76 -10.68 -5.92
CA LEU A 50 14.40 -11.62 -5.01
C LEU A 50 15.02 -12.81 -5.76
N ALA A 51 14.34 -13.32 -6.79
CA ALA A 51 14.87 -14.39 -7.64
C ALA A 51 16.13 -13.92 -8.37
N ASP A 52 16.13 -12.71 -8.94
CA ASP A 52 17.28 -12.18 -9.66
C ASP A 52 18.48 -11.93 -8.74
N ILE A 53 18.25 -11.38 -7.54
CA ILE A 53 19.31 -11.20 -6.54
C ILE A 53 19.86 -12.58 -6.11
N SER A 54 18.98 -13.56 -5.93
CA SER A 54 19.37 -14.92 -5.54
C SER A 54 20.14 -15.67 -6.64
N ASN A 55 19.89 -15.36 -7.91
CA ASN A 55 20.66 -15.91 -9.03
C ASN A 55 22.02 -15.23 -9.20
N ASN A 56 22.20 -14.05 -8.61
CA ASN A 56 23.38 -13.20 -8.73
C ASN A 56 24.14 -13.05 -7.40
N GLN A 57 24.20 -14.11 -6.57
CA GLN A 57 24.79 -14.07 -5.21
C GLN A 57 26.25 -13.59 -5.16
N ASN A 58 26.99 -13.68 -6.26
CA ASN A 58 28.38 -13.22 -6.36
C ASN A 58 28.51 -11.71 -6.62
N SER A 59 27.41 -11.03 -6.92
CA SER A 59 27.42 -9.57 -7.14
C SER A 59 27.73 -8.83 -5.86
N ARG A 60 28.26 -7.62 -5.98
CA ARG A 60 28.47 -6.78 -4.82
C ARG A 60 27.16 -6.09 -4.43
N PRO A 61 26.92 -5.78 -3.14
CA PRO A 61 25.71 -5.09 -2.70
C PRO A 61 25.40 -3.82 -3.50
N GLU A 62 26.42 -3.07 -3.93
CA GLU A 62 26.29 -1.89 -4.77
C GLU A 62 25.69 -2.16 -6.16
N ASP A 63 25.78 -3.38 -6.67
CA ASP A 63 25.28 -3.78 -7.99
C ASP A 63 23.76 -4.04 -7.97
N TYR A 64 23.16 -4.23 -6.79
CA TYR A 64 21.73 -4.52 -6.67
C TYR A 64 20.84 -3.37 -7.16
N LYS A 65 21.36 -2.14 -7.20
CA LYS A 65 20.67 -1.00 -7.82
C LYS A 65 20.46 -1.22 -9.32
N ASP A 66 21.42 -1.85 -10.00
CA ASP A 66 21.36 -2.07 -11.45
C ASP A 66 20.40 -3.22 -11.76
N ILE A 67 20.39 -4.26 -10.91
CA ILE A 67 19.38 -5.33 -10.94
C ILE A 67 17.98 -4.74 -10.74
N LEU A 68 17.80 -3.86 -9.74
CA LEU A 68 16.53 -3.19 -9.51
C LEU A 68 16.12 -2.32 -10.70
N SER A 69 17.02 -1.53 -11.25
CA SER A 69 16.77 -0.68 -12.43
C SER A 69 16.30 -1.52 -13.63
N GLY A 70 17.00 -2.62 -13.93
CA GLY A 70 16.59 -3.58 -14.95
C GLY A 70 15.21 -4.15 -14.67
N LYS A 71 14.95 -4.56 -13.41
CA LYS A 71 13.65 -5.09 -13.01
C LYS A 71 12.52 -4.09 -13.17
N LEU A 72 12.68 -2.84 -12.74
CA LEU A 72 11.65 -1.82 -12.89
C LEU A 72 11.38 -1.54 -14.38
N SER A 73 12.43 -1.55 -15.21
CA SER A 73 12.30 -1.40 -16.67
C SER A 73 11.54 -2.56 -17.31
N GLU A 74 11.71 -3.80 -16.85
CA GLU A 74 10.92 -4.97 -17.30
C GLU A 74 9.42 -4.82 -17.01
N TYR A 75 9.07 -4.12 -15.93
CA TYR A 75 7.68 -3.75 -15.60
C TYR A 75 7.22 -2.49 -16.35
N GLY A 76 7.97 -2.02 -17.35
CA GLY A 76 7.63 -0.88 -18.19
C GLY A 76 7.86 0.49 -17.56
N MET A 77 8.58 0.56 -16.43
CA MET A 77 8.85 1.83 -15.74
C MET A 77 10.01 2.58 -16.41
N SER A 78 9.87 3.89 -16.51
CA SER A 78 10.95 4.76 -17.00
C SER A 78 11.91 5.09 -15.85
N VAL A 79 13.06 4.42 -15.82
CA VAL A 79 14.08 4.60 -14.77
C VAL A 79 15.08 5.69 -15.13
N SER A 80 15.39 6.57 -14.18
CA SER A 80 16.45 7.57 -14.29
C SER A 80 17.82 7.01 -13.86
N SER A 81 18.88 7.31 -14.62
CA SER A 81 20.19 6.63 -14.51
C SER A 81 21.10 7.11 -13.38
N ASP A 82 20.85 8.26 -12.74
CA ASP A 82 21.77 8.91 -11.79
C ASP A 82 21.16 9.12 -10.40
N GLN A 83 20.67 8.05 -9.78
CA GLN A 83 19.96 8.15 -8.50
C GLN A 83 20.78 7.56 -7.34
N ASN A 84 20.98 8.37 -6.29
CA ASN A 84 21.58 7.93 -5.04
C ASN A 84 20.53 7.21 -4.18
N ILE A 85 20.28 5.94 -4.47
CA ILE A 85 19.37 5.11 -3.69
C ILE A 85 20.08 4.49 -2.47
N PRO A 86 19.37 4.26 -1.35
CA PRO A 86 19.95 3.55 -0.22
C PRO A 86 20.35 2.12 -0.62
N GLN A 87 21.33 1.54 0.08
CA GLN A 87 21.70 0.13 -0.10
C GLN A 87 20.81 -0.77 0.78
N LEU A 88 20.64 -2.02 0.34
CA LEU A 88 20.13 -3.08 1.22
C LEU A 88 21.11 -3.33 2.36
N SER A 89 20.61 -3.61 3.56
CA SER A 89 21.48 -3.83 4.72
C SER A 89 22.30 -5.11 4.57
N ASP A 90 23.59 -5.04 4.94
CA ASP A 90 24.50 -6.20 4.90
C ASP A 90 23.96 -7.41 5.67
N ALA A 91 23.30 -7.15 6.81
CA ALA A 91 22.66 -8.19 7.61
C ALA A 91 21.58 -8.93 6.84
N TYR A 92 20.71 -8.20 6.12
CA TYR A 92 19.67 -8.81 5.30
C TYR A 92 20.27 -9.58 4.11
N ILE A 93 21.26 -9.00 3.44
CA ILE A 93 21.96 -9.65 2.33
C ILE A 93 22.61 -10.96 2.78
N LYS A 94 23.21 -10.98 3.97
CA LYS A 94 23.81 -12.19 4.55
C LYS A 94 22.77 -13.28 4.78
N SER A 95 21.64 -12.96 5.42
CA SER A 95 20.55 -13.93 5.64
C SER A 95 19.91 -14.40 4.34
N LEU A 96 19.84 -13.53 3.32
CA LEU A 96 19.38 -13.91 2.00
C LEU A 96 20.32 -14.94 1.35
N ARG A 97 21.63 -14.68 1.39
CA ARG A 97 22.65 -15.55 0.78
C ARG A 97 22.83 -16.88 1.52
N SER A 98 22.58 -16.92 2.82
CA SER A 98 22.63 -18.17 3.59
C SER A 98 21.41 -19.08 3.37
N GLY A 99 20.37 -18.61 2.69
CA GLY A 99 19.13 -19.36 2.49
C GLY A 99 18.28 -19.51 3.75
N GLU A 100 18.52 -18.66 4.76
CA GLU A 100 17.76 -18.66 6.02
C GLU A 100 16.33 -18.12 5.86
N LEU A 101 16.09 -17.35 4.80
CA LEU A 101 14.79 -16.73 4.53
C LEU A 101 13.90 -17.68 3.74
N ALA A 102 12.63 -17.76 4.13
CA ALA A 102 11.62 -18.50 3.38
C ALA A 102 11.32 -17.82 2.03
N GLU A 103 10.50 -18.44 1.19
CA GLU A 103 9.97 -17.79 -0.01
C GLU A 103 9.12 -16.57 0.38
N LEU A 104 9.17 -15.50 -0.41
CA LEU A 104 8.38 -14.29 -0.18
C LEU A 104 6.89 -14.51 -0.49
N THR A 105 6.08 -14.71 0.55
CA THR A 105 4.61 -14.81 0.54
C THR A 105 3.99 -13.73 1.42
N HIS A 106 2.64 -13.67 1.50
CA HIS A 106 2.00 -12.72 2.42
C HIS A 106 2.30 -13.06 3.89
N GLU A 107 2.42 -14.35 4.20
CA GLU A 107 2.72 -14.88 5.53
C GLU A 107 4.17 -14.58 5.95
N THR A 108 5.12 -14.72 5.02
CA THR A 108 6.56 -14.49 5.27
C THR A 108 7.00 -13.06 4.98
N LYS A 109 6.09 -12.19 4.50
CA LYS A 109 6.32 -10.78 4.15
C LYS A 109 7.20 -10.03 5.15
N ASN A 110 7.00 -10.28 6.45
CA ASN A 110 7.76 -9.62 7.51
C ASN A 110 9.26 -9.99 7.52
N GLN A 111 9.63 -11.20 7.08
CA GLN A 111 11.02 -11.63 6.96
C GLN A 111 11.75 -10.86 5.84
N HIS A 112 11.03 -10.48 4.78
CA HIS A 112 11.56 -9.72 3.65
C HIS A 112 11.26 -8.23 3.72
N ARG A 113 10.82 -7.73 4.87
CA ARG A 113 10.52 -6.31 5.07
C ARG A 113 11.68 -5.39 4.63
N PRO A 114 12.97 -5.69 4.93
CA PRO A 114 14.07 -4.86 4.45
C PRO A 114 14.10 -4.73 2.91
N LEU A 115 13.84 -5.82 2.19
CA LEU A 115 13.76 -5.81 0.72
C LEU A 115 12.58 -4.97 0.23
N LEU A 116 11.40 -5.18 0.80
CA LEU A 116 10.18 -4.52 0.35
C LEU A 116 10.21 -3.01 0.63
N GLU A 117 10.76 -2.60 1.78
CA GLU A 117 10.93 -1.19 2.13
C GLU A 117 12.04 -0.53 1.29
N TRP A 118 13.10 -1.28 0.97
CA TRP A 118 14.13 -0.81 0.05
C TRP A 118 13.59 -0.65 -1.38
N LEU A 119 12.87 -1.64 -1.91
CA LEU A 119 12.22 -1.58 -3.22
C LEU A 119 11.23 -0.41 -3.27
N GLY A 120 10.34 -0.32 -2.29
CA GLY A 120 9.31 0.72 -2.21
C GLY A 120 9.90 2.12 -2.29
N ARG A 121 10.95 2.39 -1.51
CA ARG A 121 11.64 3.69 -1.49
C ARG A 121 12.48 3.93 -2.76
N SER A 122 13.23 2.92 -3.20
CA SER A 122 14.13 3.06 -4.33
C SER A 122 13.37 3.28 -5.64
N ALA A 123 12.23 2.63 -5.85
CA ALA A 123 11.39 2.87 -7.02
C ALA A 123 10.84 4.30 -7.06
N ILE A 124 10.46 4.87 -5.90
CA ILE A 124 10.01 6.27 -5.81
C ILE A 124 11.10 7.24 -6.27
N VAL A 125 12.34 6.97 -5.86
CA VAL A 125 13.50 7.77 -6.22
C VAL A 125 13.88 7.56 -7.69
N MET A 126 13.87 6.32 -8.16
CA MET A 126 14.31 5.93 -9.51
C MET A 126 13.34 6.28 -10.62
N VAL A 127 12.05 6.22 -10.35
CA VAL A 127 10.97 6.34 -11.35
C VAL A 127 10.18 7.62 -11.12
N SER A 128 9.35 7.65 -10.08
CA SER A 128 8.55 8.82 -9.70
C SER A 128 7.92 8.63 -8.31
N PRO A 129 7.54 9.73 -7.62
CA PRO A 129 6.73 9.63 -6.39
C PRO A 129 5.40 8.89 -6.55
N THR A 130 4.85 8.83 -7.77
CA THR A 130 3.54 8.21 -8.07
C THR A 130 3.63 6.76 -8.49
N VAL A 131 4.83 6.19 -8.66
CA VAL A 131 5.05 4.87 -9.30
C VAL A 131 4.12 3.76 -8.81
N TRP A 132 3.90 3.65 -7.50
CA TRP A 132 3.03 2.63 -6.93
C TRP A 132 1.54 2.95 -7.13
N GLY A 133 1.19 4.24 -7.10
CA GLY A 133 -0.14 4.72 -7.39
C GLY A 133 -0.52 4.52 -8.85
N ASP A 134 0.41 4.70 -9.79
CA ASP A 134 0.17 4.52 -11.22
C ASP A 134 -0.20 3.06 -11.54
N ILE A 135 0.48 2.09 -10.92
CA ILE A 135 0.13 0.66 -11.04
C ILE A 135 -1.23 0.38 -10.41
N LEU A 136 -1.48 0.90 -9.22
CA LEU A 136 -2.73 0.67 -8.50
C LEU A 136 -3.93 1.29 -9.24
N ARG A 137 -3.75 2.46 -9.85
CA ARG A 137 -4.76 3.14 -10.67
C ARG A 137 -5.27 2.23 -11.79
N TYR A 138 -4.37 1.58 -12.52
CA TYR A 138 -4.74 0.64 -13.59
C TYR A 138 -5.64 -0.50 -13.07
N ASN A 139 -5.30 -1.07 -11.92
CA ASN A 139 -6.09 -2.15 -11.31
C ASN A 139 -7.47 -1.66 -10.85
N VAL A 140 -7.53 -0.47 -10.27
CA VAL A 140 -8.79 0.17 -9.85
C VAL A 140 -9.69 0.44 -11.06
N ASP A 141 -9.16 1.02 -12.13
CA ASP A 141 -9.93 1.29 -13.35
C ASP A 141 -10.46 -0.01 -13.98
N THR A 142 -9.64 -1.06 -14.00
CA THR A 142 -10.04 -2.40 -14.47
C THR A 142 -11.19 -2.98 -13.63
N SER A 143 -11.11 -2.84 -12.30
CA SER A 143 -12.13 -3.31 -11.36
C SER A 143 -13.46 -2.57 -11.52
N LEU A 144 -13.41 -1.24 -11.70
CA LEU A 144 -14.59 -0.42 -11.96
C LEU A 144 -15.26 -0.81 -13.29
N GLN A 145 -14.46 -1.07 -14.34
CA GLN A 145 -14.98 -1.57 -15.63
C GLN A 145 -15.62 -2.96 -15.51
N ALA A 146 -15.13 -3.80 -14.60
CA ALA A 146 -15.73 -5.10 -14.30
C ALA A 146 -17.06 -4.99 -13.51
N GLY A 147 -17.43 -3.79 -13.08
CA GLY A 147 -18.73 -3.50 -12.45
C GLY A 147 -18.68 -3.38 -10.93
N ASN A 148 -17.49 -3.43 -10.31
CA ASN A 148 -17.36 -3.16 -8.87
C ASN A 148 -17.75 -1.72 -8.55
N ARG A 149 -18.50 -1.54 -7.46
CA ARG A 149 -19.11 -0.26 -7.07
C ARG A 149 -18.54 0.29 -5.77
N LEU A 150 -17.81 -0.52 -5.01
CA LEU A 150 -17.01 -0.09 -3.87
C LEU A 150 -15.57 -0.58 -4.03
N ILE A 151 -14.63 0.35 -4.09
CA ILE A 151 -13.20 0.04 -4.11
C ILE A 151 -12.60 0.50 -2.77
N THR A 152 -11.95 -0.41 -2.06
CA THR A 152 -11.18 -0.05 -0.87
C THR A 152 -9.69 -0.18 -1.16
N ILE A 153 -8.91 0.81 -0.72
CA ILE A 153 -7.47 0.87 -0.99
C ILE A 153 -6.73 0.93 0.34
N GLY A 154 -6.08 -0.16 0.72
CA GLY A 154 -5.23 -0.26 1.89
C GLY A 154 -3.82 0.25 1.63
N GLY A 155 -3.14 0.63 2.71
CA GLY A 155 -1.71 0.90 2.69
C GLY A 155 -1.32 2.29 2.20
N VAL A 156 -2.23 3.27 2.27
CA VAL A 156 -1.95 4.69 2.01
C VAL A 156 -0.92 5.18 3.04
N ARG A 157 0.29 5.52 2.59
CA ARG A 157 1.42 5.92 3.42
C ARG A 157 1.96 7.29 3.06
N THR A 158 2.04 7.61 1.77
CA THR A 158 2.69 8.81 1.25
C THR A 158 1.67 9.90 0.85
N MET A 159 2.18 11.12 0.61
CA MET A 159 1.39 12.18 0.00
C MET A 159 0.89 11.82 -1.41
N ALA A 160 1.69 11.08 -2.17
CA ALA A 160 1.33 10.63 -3.52
C ALA A 160 0.21 9.58 -3.48
N ASP A 161 0.26 8.64 -2.53
CA ASP A 161 -0.81 7.66 -2.32
C ASP A 161 -2.13 8.38 -2.01
N ARG A 162 -2.10 9.38 -1.13
CA ARG A 162 -3.26 10.21 -0.78
C ARG A 162 -3.77 11.01 -1.99
N ALA A 163 -2.87 11.53 -2.82
CA ALA A 163 -3.24 12.26 -4.03
C ALA A 163 -4.03 11.37 -5.00
N LEU A 164 -3.59 10.11 -5.21
CA LEU A 164 -4.33 9.15 -6.02
C LEU A 164 -5.76 8.93 -5.50
N ILE A 165 -5.95 8.76 -4.19
CA ILE A 165 -7.30 8.58 -3.63
C ILE A 165 -8.18 9.80 -3.95
N ARG A 166 -7.63 11.02 -3.87
CA ARG A 166 -8.36 12.24 -4.24
C ARG A 166 -8.66 12.34 -5.74
N GLU A 167 -7.74 11.93 -6.60
CA GLU A 167 -7.94 11.87 -8.05
C GLU A 167 -9.00 10.83 -8.45
N LEU A 168 -9.07 9.73 -7.70
CA LEU A 168 -10.16 8.76 -7.74
C LEU A 168 -11.44 9.28 -7.08
N SER A 169 -11.45 10.54 -6.65
CA SER A 169 -12.62 11.17 -6.07
C SER A 169 -13.07 10.47 -4.77
N GLY A 170 -12.16 9.73 -4.12
CA GLY A 170 -12.41 8.87 -2.98
C GLY A 170 -12.28 9.56 -1.63
N ALA A 171 -12.83 8.91 -0.61
CA ALA A 171 -12.73 9.33 0.79
C ALA A 171 -11.50 8.72 1.47
N MET A 172 -10.84 9.50 2.32
CA MET A 172 -9.70 9.07 3.13
C MET A 172 -10.12 8.76 4.57
N VAL A 173 -9.85 7.54 5.01
CA VAL A 173 -10.03 7.08 6.39
C VAL A 173 -8.67 6.82 7.03
N ARG A 174 -8.44 7.43 8.20
CA ARG A 174 -7.26 7.17 9.03
C ARG A 174 -7.61 6.24 10.18
N MET A 175 -6.95 5.10 10.22
CA MET A 175 -7.03 4.14 11.32
C MET A 175 -5.97 4.47 12.38
N VAL A 176 -6.41 4.76 13.59
CA VAL A 176 -5.56 5.00 14.77
C VAL A 176 -5.74 3.83 15.73
N ARG A 177 -4.62 3.32 16.24
CA ARG A 177 -4.59 2.31 17.30
C ARG A 177 -3.36 2.52 18.18
N ASP A 178 -3.55 2.56 19.49
CA ASP A 178 -2.49 2.58 20.46
C ASP A 178 -2.01 1.14 20.67
N LEU A 179 -0.75 0.90 20.32
CA LEU A 179 -0.14 -0.41 20.43
C LEU A 179 1.09 -0.26 21.32
N PRO A 180 1.16 -0.99 22.45
CA PRO A 180 2.35 -0.94 23.29
C PRO A 180 3.57 -1.44 22.49
N GLY A 181 4.67 -0.68 22.54
CA GLY A 181 5.92 -1.03 21.83
C GLY A 181 5.93 -0.69 20.33
N LYS A 182 5.10 0.28 19.90
CA LYS A 182 5.02 0.71 18.50
C LYS A 182 6.38 1.22 17.99
N VAL A 183 7.04 0.42 17.16
CA VAL A 183 8.13 0.89 16.32
C VAL A 183 7.48 1.51 15.09
N GLN A 184 7.59 2.84 14.95
CA GLN A 184 7.18 3.51 13.71
C GLN A 184 8.01 2.96 12.57
N LEU A 185 7.35 2.47 11.53
CA LEU A 185 8.06 1.94 10.37
C LEU A 185 8.66 3.09 9.57
N ASP A 186 9.82 2.86 8.95
CA ASP A 186 10.46 3.81 8.03
C ASP A 186 9.51 4.26 6.90
N THR A 187 8.58 3.39 6.51
CA THR A 187 7.59 3.65 5.45
C THR A 187 6.41 4.49 5.92
N GLU A 188 6.32 4.86 7.20
CA GLU A 188 5.23 5.63 7.80
C GLU A 188 5.58 7.10 8.03
N TYR A 189 6.73 7.56 7.50
CA TYR A 189 7.30 8.89 7.75
C TYR A 189 6.36 10.04 7.34
N GLN A 190 5.54 9.86 6.30
CA GLN A 190 4.62 10.90 5.81
C GLN A 190 3.18 10.77 6.33
N LEU A 191 2.88 9.82 7.22
CA LEU A 191 1.50 9.68 7.72
C LEU A 191 1.01 10.96 8.42
N SER A 192 1.90 11.70 9.08
CA SER A 192 1.58 12.99 9.71
C SER A 192 1.48 14.15 8.71
N GLU A 193 1.95 14.00 7.47
CA GLU A 193 2.01 15.07 6.47
C GLU A 193 0.68 15.29 5.74
N TRP A 194 -0.25 14.33 5.84
CA TRP A 194 -1.60 14.47 5.28
C TRP A 194 -2.70 14.37 6.34
N SER A 195 -3.89 14.85 5.98
CA SER A 195 -5.13 14.71 6.75
C SER A 195 -6.07 13.70 6.10
N ALA A 196 -6.85 12.99 6.92
CA ALA A 196 -7.94 12.15 6.45
C ALA A 196 -9.27 12.91 6.56
N ASP A 197 -10.25 12.50 5.76
CA ASP A 197 -11.63 13.02 5.87
C ASP A 197 -12.29 12.45 7.13
N TYR A 198 -11.95 11.20 7.48
CA TYR A 198 -12.43 10.50 8.66
C TYR A 198 -11.28 9.92 9.46
N THR A 199 -11.39 9.93 10.79
CA THR A 199 -10.44 9.26 11.70
C THR A 199 -11.20 8.27 12.57
N VAL A 200 -10.76 7.02 12.57
CA VAL A 200 -11.36 5.92 13.34
C VAL A 200 -10.35 5.42 14.37
N PHE A 201 -10.76 5.41 15.64
CA PHE A 201 -9.95 4.91 16.75
C PHE A 201 -10.31 3.46 17.05
N ASN A 202 -9.35 2.56 16.83
CA ASN A 202 -9.50 1.11 16.98
C ASN A 202 -8.92 0.63 18.33
N GLU A 203 -9.38 1.24 19.42
CA GLU A 203 -9.02 0.84 20.80
C GLU A 203 -10.03 -0.12 21.43
N ASN A 204 -11.12 -0.37 20.70
CA ASN A 204 -12.36 -0.91 21.19
C ASN A 204 -12.58 -2.35 20.68
N THR A 205 -13.77 -2.89 20.94
CA THR A 205 -14.18 -4.20 20.44
C THR A 205 -14.39 -4.21 18.93
N LYS A 206 -14.47 -5.41 18.33
CA LYS A 206 -14.78 -5.55 16.89
C LYS A 206 -16.16 -5.00 16.53
N ASP A 207 -17.13 -5.12 17.43
CA ASP A 207 -18.50 -4.65 17.21
C ASP A 207 -18.54 -3.11 17.20
N GLU A 208 -17.83 -2.47 18.14
CA GLU A 208 -17.69 -1.01 18.15
C GLU A 208 -16.95 -0.48 16.92
N LEU A 209 -15.92 -1.19 16.45
CA LEU A 209 -15.27 -0.85 15.18
C LEU A 209 -16.24 -0.97 14.01
N PHE A 210 -17.06 -2.01 13.96
CA PHE A 210 -18.07 -2.20 12.92
C PHE A 210 -19.09 -1.06 12.92
N GLU A 211 -19.56 -0.63 14.09
CA GLU A 211 -20.46 0.52 14.22
C GLU A 211 -19.82 1.82 13.72
N GLU A 212 -18.55 2.07 14.03
CA GLU A 212 -17.85 3.27 13.53
C GLU A 212 -17.67 3.24 12.02
N ILE A 213 -17.28 2.09 11.46
CA ILE A 213 -17.18 1.93 10.01
C ILE A 213 -18.54 2.11 9.33
N SER A 214 -19.62 1.66 9.98
CA SER A 214 -20.99 1.88 9.51
C SER A 214 -21.36 3.37 9.48
N ARG A 215 -21.01 4.13 10.52
CA ARG A 215 -21.22 5.58 10.57
C ARG A 215 -20.45 6.31 9.48
N VAL A 216 -19.14 6.01 9.35
CA VAL A 216 -18.29 6.59 8.30
C VAL A 216 -18.86 6.31 6.91
N TRP A 217 -19.38 5.10 6.67
CA TRP A 217 -19.99 4.76 5.38
C TRP A 217 -21.22 5.61 5.06
N VAL A 218 -22.13 5.78 6.03
CA VAL A 218 -23.32 6.63 5.86
C VAL A 218 -22.90 8.04 5.48
N ASP A 219 -21.95 8.63 6.21
CA ASP A 219 -21.45 9.98 5.92
C ASP A 219 -20.82 10.08 4.53
N ILE A 220 -20.05 9.07 4.10
CA ILE A 220 -19.46 9.02 2.75
C ILE A 220 -20.55 9.04 1.68
N VAL A 221 -21.62 8.26 1.86
CA VAL A 221 -22.72 8.21 0.89
C VAL A 221 -23.50 9.53 0.89
N GLU A 222 -23.81 10.09 2.05
CA GLU A 222 -24.62 11.30 2.20
C GLU A 222 -23.91 12.57 1.71
N ASN A 223 -22.64 12.76 2.08
CA ASN A 223 -21.86 13.93 1.63
C ASN A 223 -21.67 13.92 0.11
N ASN A 224 -21.53 12.74 -0.51
CA ASN A 224 -21.43 12.62 -1.96
C ASN A 224 -22.76 12.85 -2.70
N THR A 225 -23.90 12.81 -2.02
CA THR A 225 -25.19 13.18 -2.62
C THR A 225 -25.43 14.70 -2.63
N GLN A 226 -24.79 15.47 -1.76
CA GLN A 226 -24.95 16.93 -1.70
C GLN A 226 -24.18 17.68 -2.79
N ASP A 227 -23.04 17.13 -3.27
CA ASP A 227 -22.25 17.72 -4.37
C ASP A 227 -22.90 17.57 -5.77
N ILE A 228 -24.08 16.95 -5.87
CA ILE A 228 -24.81 16.70 -7.13
C ILE A 228 -26.11 17.54 -7.22
N ALA A 229 -26.41 18.38 -6.22
CA ALA A 229 -27.63 19.20 -6.15
C ALA A 229 -27.41 20.66 -6.59
#